data_AF-T1EKL4-F1
#
_entry.id   AF-T1EKL4-F1
#
_cell.length_a   1.000
_cell.length_b   1.000
_cell.length_c   1.000
_cell.angle_alpha   90.00
_cell.angle_beta   90.00
_cell.angle_gamma   90.00
#
_symmetry.space_group_name_H-M   'P 1'
#
loop_
_entity.id
_entity.type
_entity.pdbx_description
1 polymer ?
#
loop_
_entity_poly.entity_id
_entity_poly.type
_entity_poly.pdbx_seq_one_letter_code
_entity_poly.pdbx_strand_id
1 'polypeptide(L)'
;ILAFGSRYIYDKMIPGPELPVSRFPIGLKRLLASILDPPSPTGQDWCLLSVILGQSNSIQDIENQNNESLSKTDRILTSWCKSDENATMGTLVDKLIEIGRSDAVDVIMNHAYLFGLSQD
;
A
#
# COMPACT_ATOMS: atom_id res chain seq x y z
N ILE A 1 23.25 -20.66 -1.51
CA ILE A 1 22.92 -19.38 -0.87
C ILE A 1 22.09 -19.68 0.38
N LEU A 2 22.45 -19.10 1.52
CA LEU A 2 21.78 -19.23 2.83
C LEU A 2 21.39 -17.83 3.29
N ALA A 3 20.23 -17.67 3.94
CA ALA A 3 19.86 -16.45 4.66
C ALA A 3 19.98 -16.72 6.15
N PHE A 4 20.71 -15.86 6.88
CA PHE A 4 20.93 -16.01 8.33
C PHE A 4 21.44 -17.41 8.75
N GLY A 5 22.23 -18.06 7.90
CA GLY A 5 22.76 -19.41 8.14
C GLY A 5 21.76 -20.56 7.98
N SER A 6 20.52 -20.29 7.56
CA SER A 6 19.47 -21.31 7.41
C SER A 6 18.91 -21.36 5.99
N ARG A 7 18.90 -22.56 5.39
CA ARG A 7 18.27 -22.79 4.10
C ARG A 7 16.74 -22.68 4.19
N TYR A 8 16.18 -23.18 5.29
CA TYR A 8 14.75 -23.06 5.57
C TYR A 8 14.27 -21.62 5.61
N ILE A 9 15.00 -20.74 6.29
CA ILE A 9 14.67 -19.30 6.34
C ILE A 9 14.77 -18.67 4.96
N TYR A 10 15.80 -19.00 4.19
CA TYR A 10 15.94 -18.52 2.81
C TYR A 10 14.74 -18.93 1.95
N ASP A 11 14.33 -20.20 2.01
CA ASP A 11 13.23 -20.73 1.20
C ASP A 11 11.85 -20.16 1.62
N LYS A 12 11.74 -19.60 2.82
CA LYS A 12 10.54 -18.94 3.34
C LYS A 12 10.58 -17.42 3.24
N MET A 13 11.67 -16.85 2.72
CA MET A 13 11.85 -15.41 2.63
C MET A 13 11.08 -14.86 1.43
N ILE A 14 10.27 -13.82 1.68
CA ILE A 14 9.56 -13.07 0.64
C ILE A 14 10.27 -11.72 0.48
N PRO A 15 10.77 -11.36 -0.72
CA PRO A 15 11.33 -10.04 -1.00
C PRO A 15 10.34 -8.93 -0.75
N GLY A 16 10.82 -7.75 -0.33
CA GLY A 16 10.01 -6.56 -0.06
C GLY A 16 8.98 -6.23 -1.15
N PRO A 17 9.37 -6.14 -2.43
CA PRO A 17 8.43 -5.86 -3.53
C PRO A 17 7.29 -6.87 -3.65
N GLU A 18 7.50 -8.13 -3.25
CA GLU A 18 6.50 -9.19 -3.29
C GLU A 18 5.67 -9.26 -2.00
N LEU A 19 6.00 -8.49 -0.96
CA LEU A 19 5.22 -8.46 0.26
C LEU A 19 3.86 -7.82 0.03
N PRO A 20 2.76 -8.42 0.51
CA PRO A 20 1.44 -7.82 0.47
C PRO A 20 1.40 -6.49 1.23
N VAL A 21 0.70 -5.50 0.68
CA VAL A 21 0.49 -4.18 1.32
C VAL A 21 -0.23 -4.31 2.67
N SER A 22 -1.05 -5.36 2.85
CA SER A 22 -1.68 -5.68 4.12
C SER A 22 -0.67 -5.84 5.28
N ARG A 23 0.57 -6.25 4.97
CA ARG A 23 1.67 -6.45 5.94
C ARG A 23 2.48 -5.18 6.24
N PHE A 24 2.12 -4.03 5.67
CA PHE A 24 2.78 -2.77 6.01
C PHE A 24 2.67 -2.45 7.50
N PRO A 25 3.75 -1.93 8.13
CA PRO A 25 3.69 -1.40 9.48
C PRO A 25 2.59 -0.34 9.61
N ILE A 26 1.92 -0.30 10.76
CA ILE A 26 0.89 0.72 11.02
C ILE A 26 1.42 2.15 10.85
N GLY A 27 2.69 2.39 11.22
CA GLY A 27 3.35 3.68 11.02
C GLY A 27 3.45 4.07 9.55
N LEU A 28 3.83 3.13 8.67
CA LEU A 28 3.88 3.34 7.23
C LEU A 28 2.48 3.62 6.66
N LYS A 29 1.46 2.85 7.04
CA LYS A 29 0.07 3.10 6.60
C LYS A 29 -0.41 4.50 6.99
N ARG A 30 -0.11 4.94 8.22
CA ARG A 30 -0.45 6.28 8.71
C ARG A 30 0.31 7.40 7.97
N LEU A 31 1.58 7.18 7.67
CA LEU A 31 2.37 8.14 6.89
C LEU A 31 1.80 8.30 5.48
N LEU A 32 1.55 7.18 4.78
CA LEU A 32 0.89 7.18 3.47
C LEU A 32 -0.45 7.90 3.50
N ALA A 33 -1.32 7.56 4.47
CA ALA A 33 -2.58 8.25 4.66
C ALA A 33 -2.40 9.76 4.86
N SER A 34 -1.42 10.20 5.68
CA SER A 34 -1.23 11.62 5.96
C SER A 34 -0.82 12.47 4.73
N ILE A 35 -0.20 11.85 3.72
CA ILE A 35 0.23 12.54 2.50
C ILE A 35 -0.74 12.34 1.33
N LEU A 36 -1.64 11.35 1.39
CA LEU A 36 -2.63 11.05 0.36
C LEU A 36 -4.05 11.50 0.76
N ASP A 37 -4.32 11.69 2.06
CA ASP A 37 -5.56 12.23 2.63
C ASP A 37 -5.30 13.52 3.46
N PRO A 38 -5.57 14.75 2.99
CA PRO A 38 -5.28 15.41 1.73
C PRO A 38 -4.13 16.49 1.87
N PRO A 39 -3.25 16.68 0.86
CA PRO A 39 -2.83 18.04 0.50
C PRO A 39 -2.59 18.20 -1.02
N SER A 40 -3.69 18.37 -1.76
CA SER A 40 -3.70 19.01 -3.09
C SER A 40 -4.86 20.01 -3.10
N PRO A 41 -4.75 21.20 -3.74
CA PRO A 41 -5.85 22.17 -3.87
C PRO A 41 -7.13 21.58 -4.47
N THR A 42 -7.04 20.42 -5.14
CA THR A 42 -8.17 19.70 -5.75
C THR A 42 -8.64 18.46 -4.96
N GLY A 43 -7.90 18.03 -3.93
CA GLY A 43 -8.38 17.05 -2.92
C GLY A 43 -8.58 15.59 -3.35
N GLN A 44 -7.86 15.10 -4.38
CA GLN A 44 -8.24 13.85 -5.09
C GLN A 44 -7.16 12.77 -5.26
N ASP A 45 -6.01 12.83 -4.58
CA ASP A 45 -4.95 11.83 -4.81
C ASP A 45 -5.35 10.40 -4.41
N TRP A 46 -6.10 10.26 -3.31
CA TRP A 46 -6.72 8.99 -2.92
C TRP A 46 -7.73 8.48 -3.97
N CYS A 47 -8.46 9.38 -4.62
CA CYS A 47 -9.45 9.02 -5.66
C CYS A 47 -8.75 8.54 -6.93
N LEU A 48 -7.71 9.26 -7.38
CA LEU A 48 -6.88 8.85 -8.51
C LEU A 48 -6.19 7.51 -8.25
N LEU A 49 -5.66 7.31 -7.03
CA LEU A 49 -5.12 6.03 -6.60
C LEU A 49 -6.19 4.93 -6.65
N SER A 50 -7.41 5.20 -6.19
CA SER A 50 -8.52 4.25 -6.28
C SER A 50 -8.77 3.79 -7.71
N VAL A 51 -8.81 4.74 -8.65
CA VAL A 51 -9.04 4.45 -10.08
C VAL A 51 -7.94 3.57 -10.63
N ILE A 52 -6.67 3.88 -10.34
CA ILE A 52 -5.54 3.14 -10.91
C ILE A 52 -5.33 1.76 -10.29
N LEU A 53 -5.85 1.55 -9.08
CA LEU A 53 -5.96 0.24 -8.41
C LEU A 53 -7.21 -0.55 -8.83
N GLY A 54 -8.03 -0.02 -9.76
CA GLY A 54 -9.26 -0.67 -10.21
C GLY A 54 -10.39 -0.68 -9.18
N GLN A 55 -10.29 0.14 -8.13
CA GLN A 55 -11.26 0.25 -7.03
C GLN A 55 -12.32 1.35 -7.28
N SER A 56 -12.58 1.72 -8.53
CA SER A 56 -13.50 2.81 -8.89
C SER A 56 -14.91 2.64 -8.30
N ASN A 57 -15.39 1.40 -8.21
CA ASN A 57 -16.71 1.10 -7.65
C ASN A 57 -16.81 1.40 -6.14
N SER A 58 -15.68 1.38 -5.43
CA SER A 58 -15.63 1.63 -3.98
C SER A 58 -15.55 3.12 -3.64
N ILE A 59 -15.34 4.01 -4.62
CA ILE A 59 -15.21 5.45 -4.38
C ILE A 59 -16.49 6.02 -3.75
N GLN A 60 -17.66 5.70 -4.33
CA GLN A 60 -18.95 6.19 -3.82
C GLN A 60 -19.24 5.67 -2.40
N ASP A 61 -18.93 4.41 -2.12
CA ASP A 61 -19.08 3.84 -0.77
C ASP A 61 -18.14 4.51 0.23
N ILE A 62 -16.95 4.91 -0.21
CA ILE A 62 -15.97 5.61 0.61
C ILE A 62 -16.41 7.03 0.92
N GLU A 63 -16.95 7.75 -0.06
CA GLU A 63 -17.51 9.09 0.10
C GLU A 63 -18.79 9.10 0.94
N ASN A 64 -19.70 8.14 0.72
CA ASN A 64 -20.97 8.07 1.45
C ASN A 64 -20.78 7.70 2.92
N GLN A 65 -19.75 6.91 3.23
CA GLN A 65 -19.34 6.62 4.60
C GLN A 65 -18.48 7.79 5.13
N ASN A 66 -19.11 8.96 5.29
CA ASN A 66 -18.57 10.22 5.81
C ASN A 66 -18.08 10.14 7.29
N ASN A 67 -17.43 9.05 7.68
CA ASN A 67 -16.62 9.00 8.89
C ASN A 67 -15.32 9.76 8.63
N GLU A 68 -15.34 11.07 8.87
CA GLU A 68 -14.18 11.96 8.75
C GLU A 68 -12.97 11.51 9.59
N SER A 69 -13.19 10.62 10.57
CA SER A 69 -12.14 10.04 11.42
C SER A 69 -11.32 8.92 10.75
N LEU A 70 -11.74 8.40 9.60
CA LEU A 70 -11.08 7.29 8.92
C LEU A 70 -10.40 7.75 7.61
N SER A 71 -9.15 7.34 7.44
CA SER A 71 -8.37 7.57 6.22
C SER A 71 -9.02 6.91 5.00
N LYS A 72 -9.23 7.69 3.94
CA LYS A 72 -9.75 7.18 2.65
C LYS A 72 -8.70 6.32 1.95
N THR A 73 -7.44 6.72 2.01
CA THR A 73 -6.29 5.95 1.51
C THR A 73 -6.23 4.58 2.16
N ASP A 74 -6.32 4.48 3.49
CA ASP A 74 -6.27 3.20 4.20
C ASP A 74 -7.45 2.28 3.82
N ARG A 75 -8.64 2.86 3.62
CA ARG A 75 -9.83 2.11 3.18
C ARG A 75 -9.66 1.54 1.77
N ILE A 76 -9.13 2.32 0.82
CA ILE A 76 -8.86 1.85 -0.54
C ILE A 76 -7.81 0.75 -0.51
N LEU A 77 -6.68 0.95 0.17
CA LEU A 77 -5.62 -0.04 0.25
C LEU A 77 -6.13 -1.34 0.90
N THR A 78 -6.97 -1.23 1.93
CA THR A 78 -7.61 -2.39 2.56
C THR A 78 -8.57 -3.10 1.61
N SER A 79 -9.38 -2.36 0.84
CA SER A 79 -10.28 -2.94 -0.17
C SER A 79 -9.51 -3.64 -1.29
N TRP A 80 -8.46 -2.99 -1.78
CA TRP A 80 -7.58 -3.54 -2.81
C TRP A 80 -6.89 -4.83 -2.35
N CYS A 81 -6.33 -4.84 -1.14
CA CYS A 81 -5.74 -6.06 -0.55
C CYS A 81 -6.72 -7.24 -0.42
N LYS A 82 -8.03 -6.97 -0.36
CA LYS A 82 -9.06 -8.03 -0.30
C LYS A 82 -9.51 -8.52 -1.66
N SER A 83 -9.35 -7.71 -2.70
CA SER A 83 -9.89 -7.97 -4.04
C SER A 83 -8.84 -8.39 -5.05
N ASP A 84 -7.56 -8.12 -4.78
CA ASP A 84 -6.45 -8.39 -5.70
C ASP A 84 -5.30 -9.12 -4.98
N GLU A 85 -4.97 -10.32 -5.47
CA GLU A 85 -3.83 -11.11 -4.96
C GLU A 85 -2.48 -10.43 -5.26
N ASN A 86 -2.43 -9.56 -6.29
CA ASN A 86 -1.25 -8.78 -6.65
C ASN A 86 -1.15 -7.44 -5.90
N ALA A 87 -1.89 -7.29 -4.80
CA ALA A 87 -1.79 -6.14 -3.88
C ALA A 87 -0.48 -6.13 -3.09
N THR A 88 0.64 -6.09 -3.81
CA THR A 88 2.01 -6.12 -3.30
C THR A 88 2.61 -4.72 -3.21
N MET A 89 3.70 -4.61 -2.44
CA MET A 89 4.48 -3.38 -2.34
C MET A 89 4.97 -2.89 -3.70
N GLY A 90 5.49 -3.79 -4.54
CA GLY A 90 6.01 -3.47 -5.87
C GLY A 90 4.91 -2.89 -6.76
N THR A 91 3.75 -3.56 -6.82
CA THR A 91 2.60 -3.06 -7.59
C THR A 91 2.16 -1.68 -7.11
N LEU A 92 2.10 -1.46 -5.79
CA LEU A 92 1.73 -0.15 -5.24
C LEU A 92 2.75 0.94 -5.61
N VAL A 93 4.05 0.63 -5.52
CA VAL A 93 5.12 1.55 -5.91
C VAL A 93 4.99 1.94 -7.38
N ASP A 94 4.80 0.97 -8.28
CA ASP A 94 4.64 1.22 -9.72
C ASP A 94 3.44 2.13 -9.99
N LYS A 95 2.31 1.89 -9.30
CA LYS A 95 1.11 2.73 -9.40
C LYS A 95 1.31 4.13 -8.85
N LEU A 96 2.05 4.30 -7.77
CA LEU A 96 2.38 5.62 -7.22
C LEU A 96 3.32 6.41 -8.14
N ILE A 97 4.27 5.72 -8.80
CA ILE A 97 5.11 6.32 -9.86
C ILE A 97 4.24 6.77 -11.03
N GLU A 98 3.30 5.93 -11.48
CA GLU A 98 2.39 6.22 -12.60
C GLU A 98 1.56 7.49 -12.37
N ILE A 99 1.12 7.76 -11.13
CA ILE A 99 0.37 8.97 -10.76
C ILE A 99 1.25 10.15 -10.31
N GLY A 100 2.59 10.02 -10.40
CA GLY A 100 3.53 11.09 -10.06
C GLY A 100 3.69 11.37 -8.56
N ARG A 101 3.32 10.44 -7.68
CA ARG A 101 3.45 10.56 -6.22
C ARG A 101 4.76 9.96 -5.72
N SER A 102 5.88 10.55 -6.15
CA SER A 102 7.23 10.11 -5.75
C SER A 102 7.48 10.24 -4.24
N ASP A 103 6.84 11.22 -3.59
CA ASP A 103 6.88 11.39 -2.13
C ASP A 103 6.29 10.18 -1.38
N ALA A 104 5.22 9.57 -1.90
CA ALA A 104 4.66 8.35 -1.34
C ALA A 104 5.55 7.13 -1.59
N VAL A 105 6.23 7.08 -2.74
CA VAL A 105 7.25 6.06 -3.03
C VAL A 105 8.40 6.15 -2.02
N ASP A 106 8.91 7.35 -1.76
CA ASP A 106 9.99 7.57 -0.78
C ASP A 106 9.57 7.13 0.62
N VAL A 107 8.32 7.38 1.02
CA VAL A 107 7.78 6.91 2.31
C VAL A 107 7.81 5.38 2.39
N ILE A 108 7.41 4.66 1.32
CA ILE A 108 7.46 3.19 1.28
C ILE A 108 8.91 2.71 1.35
N MET A 109 9.80 3.22 0.50
CA MET A 109 11.19 2.77 0.41
C MET A 109 11.96 2.96 1.71
N ASN A 110 11.63 4.00 2.50
CA ASN A 110 12.32 4.30 3.75
C ASN A 110 11.77 3.55 4.97
N HIS A 111 10.52 3.07 4.95
CA HIS A 111 9.85 2.54 6.14
C HIS A 111 9.33 1.11 5.98
N ALA A 112 9.30 0.57 4.77
CA ALA A 112 8.82 -0.77 4.54
C ALA A 112 9.88 -1.83 4.87
N TYR A 113 9.42 -3.08 5.05
CA TYR A 113 10.32 -4.20 5.27
C TYR A 113 11.02 -4.58 3.96
N LEU A 114 12.35 -4.77 4.01
CA LEU A 114 13.12 -5.28 2.86
C LEU A 114 12.77 -6.73 2.51
N PHE A 115 12.28 -7.48 3.50
CA PHE A 115 11.85 -8.86 3.36
C PHE A 115 10.89 -9.23 4.49
N GLY A 116 10.10 -10.27 4.26
CA GLY A 116 9.29 -10.92 5.27
C GLY A 116 9.43 -12.43 5.18
N LEU A 117 8.68 -13.15 6.01
CA LEU A 117 8.60 -14.60 5.97
C LEU A 117 7.21 -15.03 5.51
N SER A 118 7.13 -16.08 4.69
CA SER A 118 5.85 -16.72 4.40
C SER A 118 5.26 -17.24 5.71
N GLN A 119 3.97 -17.00 5.90
CA GLN A 119 3.23 -17.65 6.97
C GLN A 119 2.71 -18.95 6.38
N ASP A 120 3.39 -20.05 6.69
CA ASP A 120 2.83 -21.40 6.54
C ASP A 120 1.85 -21.68 7.68
#